data_AF-A0A370L6Q5-F1
#
_entry.id   AF-A0A370L6Q5-F1
#
_cell.length_a   1.000
_cell.length_b   1.000
_cell.length_c   1.000
_cell.angle_alpha   90.00
_cell.angle_beta   90.00
_cell.angle_gamma   90.00
#
_symmetry.space_group_name_H-M   'P 1'
#
loop_
_entity.id
_entity.type
_entity.pdbx_description
1 polymer ?
#
loop_
_entity_poly.entity_id
_entity_poly.type
_entity_poly.pdbx_seq_one_letter_code
_entity_poly.pdbx_strand_id
1 'polypeptide(L)' 'MDATEATYYRWRQEFGGLKSDQVRRMKELEAENARLRHTAVDLTLDKLILKEAASGNS' A
#
# COMPACT_ATOMS: atom_id res chain seq x y z
N MET A 1 -5.74 -40.06 15.47
CA MET A 1 -5.23 -38.68 15.44
C MET A 1 -5.48 -38.11 16.82
N ASP A 2 -4.42 -37.81 17.57
CA ASP A 2 -4.55 -37.34 18.94
C ASP A 2 -5.25 -35.97 18.99
N ALA A 3 -6.01 -35.70 20.05
CA ALA A 3 -6.78 -34.45 20.21
C ALA A 3 -5.90 -33.19 20.05
N THR A 4 -4.62 -33.28 20.43
CA THR A 4 -3.62 -32.23 20.28
C THR A 4 -3.29 -31.93 18.82
N GLU A 5 -3.21 -32.96 17.98
CA GLU A 5 -2.87 -32.82 16.56
C GLU A 5 -4.03 -32.20 15.78
N ALA A 6 -5.26 -32.63 16.05
CA ALA A 6 -6.47 -32.02 15.48
C ALA A 6 -6.60 -30.53 15.88
N THR A 7 -6.28 -30.20 17.13
CA THR A 7 -6.30 -28.82 17.63
C THR A 7 -5.23 -27.97 16.94
N TYR A 8 -4.01 -28.48 16.77
CA TYR A 8 -2.93 -27.79 16.07
C TYR A 8 -3.27 -27.47 14.61
N TYR A 9 -3.79 -28.44 13.86
CA TYR A 9 -4.19 -28.22 12.47
C TYR A 9 -5.29 -27.17 12.33
N ARG A 10 -6.24 -27.15 13.27
CA ARG A 10 -7.33 -26.18 13.28
C ARG A 10 -6.82 -24.75 13.54
N TRP A 11 -5.92 -24.57 14.51
CA TRP A 11 -5.26 -23.28 14.76
C TRP A 11 -4.41 -22.80 13.58
N ARG A 12 -3.71 -23.73 12.91
CA ARG A 12 -2.92 -23.40 11.73
C ARG A 12 -3.79 -22.95 10.56
N GLN A 13 -4.94 -23.59 10.36
CA GLN A 13 -5.92 -23.17 9.34
C GLN A 13 -6.54 -21.82 9.70
N GLU A 14 -6.95 -21.63 10.95
CA GLU A 14 -7.61 -20.40 11.39
C GLU A 14 -6.67 -19.19 11.45
N PHE A 15 -5.39 -19.35 11.79
CA PHE A 15 -4.49 -18.20 12.04
C PHE A 15 -3.22 -18.16 11.20
N GLY A 16 -2.88 -19.25 10.49
CA GLY A 16 -1.66 -19.32 9.68
C GLY A 16 -1.66 -18.36 8.49
N GLY A 17 -2.82 -18.16 7.85
CA GLY A 17 -2.99 -17.27 6.69
C GLY A 17 -3.15 -15.79 7.05
N LEU A 18 -3.73 -15.48 8.21
CA LEU A 18 -3.98 -14.09 8.63
C LEU A 18 -2.71 -13.25 8.67
N LYS A 19 -1.61 -13.78 9.22
CA LYS A 19 -0.35 -13.04 9.27
C LYS A 19 0.22 -12.77 7.88
N SER A 20 0.14 -13.72 6.96
CA SER A 20 0.60 -13.52 5.58
C SER A 20 -0.26 -12.53 4.80
N ASP A 21 -1.58 -12.54 5.02
CA ASP A 21 -2.51 -11.65 4.33
C ASP A 21 -2.35 -10.21 4.81
N GLN A 22 -2.11 -10.00 6.11
CA GLN A 22 -1.79 -8.67 6.65
C GLN A 22 -0.49 -8.12 6.07
N VAL A 23 0.56 -8.94 5.95
CA VAL A 23 1.83 -8.53 5.32
C VAL A 23 1.64 -8.22 3.83
N ARG A 24 0.85 -9.02 3.10
CA ARG A 24 0.53 -8.75 1.70
C ARG A 24 -0.18 -7.41 1.55
N ARG A 25 -1.21 -7.17 2.37
CA ARG A 25 -1.98 -5.93 2.35
C ARG A 25 -1.11 -4.71 2.68
N MET A 26 -0.19 -4.85 3.63
CA MET A 26 0.74 -3.78 3.98
C MET A 26 1.64 -3.41 2.80
N LYS A 27 2.23 -4.41 2.12
CA LYS A 27 3.05 -4.18 0.91
C LYS A 27 2.29 -3.50 -0.22
N GLU A 28 1.04 -3.90 -0.45
CA GLU A 28 0.17 -3.27 -1.45
C GLU A 28 -0.10 -1.80 -1.12
N LEU A 29 -0.36 -1.48 0.15
CA LEU A 29 -0.59 -0.11 0.61
C LEU A 29 0.68 0.73 0.50
N GLU A 30 1.85 0.18 0.83
CA GLU A 30 3.13 0.86 0.64
C GLU A 30 3.41 1.19 -0.82
N ALA A 31 3.18 0.22 -1.72
CA ALA A 31 3.31 0.42 -3.16
C ALA A 31 2.35 1.51 -3.66
N GLU A 32 1.09 1.47 -3.22
CA GLU A 32 0.11 2.48 -3.58
C GLU A 32 0.49 3.88 -3.07
N ASN A 33 0.94 3.97 -1.83
CA ASN A 33 1.38 5.24 -1.26
C ASN A 33 2.56 5.83 -2.04
N ALA A 34 3.52 5.00 -2.46
CA ALA A 34 4.64 5.44 -3.28
C ALA A 34 4.17 5.99 -4.65
N ARG A 35 3.24 5.30 -5.32
CA ARG A 35 2.65 5.77 -6.58
C ARG A 35 1.94 7.10 -6.40
N LEU A 36 1.08 7.21 -5.38
CA LEU A 36 0.32 8.42 -5.09
C LEU A 36 1.24 9.60 -4.79
N ARG A 37 2.32 9.39 -4.04
CA ARG A 37 3.31 10.44 -3.77
C ARG A 37 4.00 10.93 -5.03
N HIS A 38 4.39 10.02 -5.93
CA HIS A 38 5.00 10.39 -7.20
C HIS A 38 4.05 11.27 -8.02
N THR A 39 2.81 10.81 -8.22
CA THR A 39 1.79 11.57 -8.96
C THR A 39 1.50 12.93 -8.32
N ALA A 40 1.45 13.01 -6.99
CA ALA A 40 1.25 14.27 -6.30
C ALA A 40 2.39 15.28 -6.54
N VAL A 41 3.64 14.80 -6.58
CA VAL A 41 4.82 15.64 -6.90
C VAL A 41 4.73 16.12 -8.34
N ASP A 42 4.46 15.23 -9.31
CA ASP A 42 4.36 15.58 -10.73
C ASP A 42 3.28 16.66 -10.96
N LEU A 43 2.07 16.44 -10.41
CA LEU A 43 0.97 17.39 -10.53
C LEU A 43 1.28 18.73 -9.86
N THR A 44 2.02 18.72 -8.75
CA THR A 44 2.44 19.94 -8.07
C THR A 44 3.43 20.70 -8.94
N LEU A 45 4.39 20.00 -9.55
CA LEU A 45 5.37 20.60 -10.45
C LEU A 45 4.69 21.21 -11.68
N ASP A 46 3.80 20.48 -12.34
CA ASP A 46 3.03 20.97 -13.49
C ASP A 46 2.24 22.23 -13.14
N LYS A 47 1.58 22.24 -11.97
CA LYS A 47 0.84 23.41 -11.48
C LYS A 47 1.75 24.62 -11.27
N LEU A 48 2.97 24.42 -10.74
CA LEU A 48 3.93 25.50 -10.55
C LEU A 48 4.41 26.06 -11.88
N ILE A 49 4.75 25.20 -12.84
CA ILE A 49 5.18 25.60 -14.19
C ILE A 49 4.08 26.42 -14.89
N LEU A 50 2.83 25.93 -14.85
CA LEU A 50 1.70 26.63 -15.46
C LEU A 50 1.43 27.98 -14.80
N LYS A 51 1.58 28.06 -13.47
CA LYS A 51 1.44 29.33 -12.74
C LYS A 51 2.51 30.33 -13.14
N GLU A 52 3.77 29.90 -13.22
CA GLU A 52 4.90 30.77 -13.61
C GLU A 52 4.75 31.26 -15.06
N ALA A 53 4.38 30.37 -15.98
CA ALA A 53 4.13 30.74 -17.37
C ALA A 53 2.98 31.75 -17.51
N ALA A 54 1.94 31.64 -16.68
CA ALA A 54 0.84 32.59 -16.65
C ALA A 54 1.23 33.96 -16.04
N SER A 55 2.17 34.00 -15.09
CA SER A 55 2.66 35.24 -14.50
C SER A 55 3.77 35.93 -15.28
N GLY A 56 4.53 35.20 -16.11
CA GLY A 56 5.65 35.74 -16.90
C GLY A 56 5.25 36.50 -18.18
N ASN A 57 3.96 36.71 -18.44
CA ASN A 57 3.44 37.32 -19.68
C ASN A 57 2.81 38.72 -19.45
N SER A 58 3.22 39.42 -18.40
CA SER A 58 2.83 40.80 -18.07
C SER A 58 4.05 41.71 -17.94
#